data_AF-A0A7Y4R0J2-F1
#
_entry.id   AF-A0A7Y4R0J2-F1
#
_cell.length_a   1.000
_cell.length_b   1.000
_cell.length_c   1.000
_cell.angle_alpha   90.00
_cell.angle_beta   90.00
_cell.angle_gamma   90.00
#
_symmetry.space_group_name_H-M   'P 1'
#
loop_
_entity.id
_entity.type
_entity.pdbx_description
1 polymer ?
#
loop_
_entity_poly.entity_id
_entity_poly.type
_entity_poly.pdbx_seq_one_letter_code
_entity_poly.pdbx_strand_id
1 'polypeptide(L)'
;MRKNFDGYRTKNLQEKIYVHTDRPTYLAGETVWFKIYLTDASLHKALDLSRVAYLEVINTNDVAAFQFKIEMKNGAGSGSFAIPFDWNTDNYTIRCYTNWMKNFDSDFLFEKTISIINPFKAPEQNISANTIHAQFFPEGGNVVAGIKSKVAFQVVDENGQGIDFLGCVLNERNDTIVKFTPLKFGMGHFTFAPSQAS
;
A
#
# COMPACT_ATOMS: atom_id res chain seq x y z
N MET A 1 28.31 38.54 -27.84
CA MET A 1 27.59 38.15 -26.60
C MET A 1 26.82 36.83 -26.83
N ARG A 2 27.51 35.72 -27.15
CA ARG A 2 26.86 34.46 -27.60
C ARG A 2 27.62 33.17 -27.23
N LYS A 3 28.53 33.22 -26.23
CA LYS A 3 29.47 32.12 -25.93
C LYS A 3 29.40 31.54 -24.51
N ASN A 4 28.41 31.92 -23.67
CA ASN A 4 28.33 31.45 -22.28
C ASN A 4 27.09 30.63 -21.91
N PHE A 5 26.17 30.35 -22.85
CA PHE A 5 24.95 29.58 -22.52
C PHE A 5 25.14 28.06 -22.57
N ASP A 6 26.11 27.55 -23.36
CA ASP A 6 26.32 26.10 -23.48
C ASP A 6 27.01 25.50 -22.25
N GLY A 7 27.91 26.25 -21.58
CA GLY A 7 28.64 25.79 -20.39
C GLY A 7 27.77 25.68 -19.12
N TYR A 8 26.69 26.46 -19.01
CA TYR A 8 25.74 26.37 -17.90
C TYR A 8 24.72 25.22 -18.07
N ARG A 9 24.44 24.81 -19.32
CA ARG A 9 23.46 23.75 -19.62
C ARG A 9 23.97 22.35 -19.26
N THR A 10 25.28 22.10 -19.38
CA THR A 10 25.88 20.81 -19.02
C THR A 10 25.79 20.49 -17.52
N LYS A 11 25.60 21.51 -16.66
CA LYS A 11 25.46 21.33 -15.21
C LYS A 11 24.03 21.03 -14.73
N ASN A 12 23.01 21.34 -15.52
CA ASN A 12 21.59 21.24 -15.12
C ASN A 12 20.73 20.45 -16.14
N LEU A 13 21.34 19.51 -16.87
CA LEU A 13 20.60 18.66 -17.80
C LEU A 13 19.79 17.60 -17.03
N GLN A 14 18.48 17.83 -16.90
CA GLN A 14 17.55 16.90 -16.29
C GLN A 14 16.97 15.97 -17.37
N GLU A 15 17.29 14.68 -17.26
CA GLU A 15 16.64 13.64 -18.05
C GLU A 15 15.26 13.34 -17.46
N LYS A 16 14.25 13.18 -18.32
CA LYS A 16 12.93 12.69 -17.93
C LYS A 16 12.60 11.42 -18.67
N ILE A 17 12.27 10.38 -17.90
CA ILE A 17 11.95 9.05 -18.41
C ILE A 17 10.45 8.77 -18.31
N TYR A 18 9.92 8.03 -19.27
CA TYR A 18 8.52 7.61 -19.32
C TYR A 18 8.43 6.15 -19.74
N VAL A 19 7.56 5.39 -19.09
CA VAL A 19 7.28 3.99 -19.45
C VAL A 19 5.82 3.84 -19.88
N HIS A 20 5.64 3.26 -21.06
CA HIS A 20 4.35 2.82 -21.56
C HIS A 20 4.31 1.29 -21.53
N THR A 21 3.28 0.73 -20.90
CA THR A 21 2.96 -0.70 -20.93
C THR A 21 1.78 -0.95 -21.88
N ASP A 22 1.67 -2.14 -22.47
CA ASP A 22 0.57 -2.49 -23.37
C ASP A 22 -0.81 -2.40 -22.69
N ARG A 23 -0.88 -2.71 -21.39
CA ARG A 23 -2.11 -2.72 -20.58
C ARG A 23 -1.84 -2.15 -19.17
N PRO A 24 -2.90 -1.72 -18.46
CA PRO A 24 -2.81 -1.35 -17.04
C PRO A 24 -3.01 -2.55 -16.09
N THR A 25 -3.58 -3.66 -16.58
CA THR A 25 -3.97 -4.83 -15.79
C THR A 25 -3.60 -6.11 -16.50
N TYR A 26 -3.08 -7.08 -15.74
CA TYR A 26 -2.58 -8.36 -16.24
C TYR A 26 -2.98 -9.52 -15.34
N LEU A 27 -2.98 -10.73 -15.89
CA LEU A 27 -3.08 -11.97 -15.12
C LEU A 27 -1.69 -12.52 -14.78
N ALA A 28 -1.59 -13.23 -13.65
CA ALA A 28 -0.39 -14.01 -13.35
C ALA A 28 -0.11 -15.04 -14.46
N GLY A 29 1.14 -15.11 -14.93
CA GLY A 29 1.55 -15.89 -16.10
C GLY A 29 1.55 -15.13 -17.44
N GLU A 30 0.94 -13.94 -17.51
CA GLU A 30 0.99 -13.13 -18.74
C GLU A 30 2.33 -12.40 -18.94
N THR A 31 2.59 -12.01 -20.18
CA THR A 31 3.72 -11.15 -20.55
C THR A 31 3.30 -9.69 -20.58
N VAL A 32 4.02 -8.86 -19.82
CA VAL A 32 3.95 -7.40 -19.88
C VAL A 32 4.89 -6.91 -20.97
N TRP A 33 4.36 -6.17 -21.94
CA TRP A 33 5.16 -5.50 -22.97
C TRP A 33 5.29 -4.04 -22.62
N PHE A 34 6.49 -3.48 -22.76
CA PHE A 34 6.72 -2.09 -22.43
C PHE A 34 7.67 -1.39 -23.40
N LYS A 35 7.52 -0.06 -23.46
CA LYS A 35 8.38 0.86 -24.17
C LYS A 35 8.75 2.04 -23.27
N ILE A 36 10.04 2.35 -23.27
CA ILE A 36 10.68 3.40 -22.47
C ILE A 36 11.06 4.54 -23.42
N TYR A 37 10.82 5.76 -22.97
CA TYR A 37 11.20 6.98 -23.68
C TYR A 37 12.03 7.85 -22.74
N LEU A 38 13.18 8.31 -23.22
CA LEU A 38 14.07 9.24 -22.55
C LEU A 38 14.03 10.57 -23.28
N THR A 39 13.64 11.62 -22.58
CA THR A 39 13.46 12.97 -23.12
C THR A 39 14.31 13.99 -22.37
N ASP A 40 14.87 14.95 -23.10
CA ASP A 40 15.51 16.14 -22.54
C ASP A 40 14.45 17.11 -22.01
N ALA A 41 14.49 17.46 -20.73
CA ALA A 41 13.57 18.41 -20.11
C ALA A 41 13.66 19.84 -20.70
N SER A 42 14.74 20.17 -21.42
CA SER A 42 15.00 21.51 -21.95
C SER A 42 14.75 21.69 -23.45
N LEU A 43 14.75 20.61 -24.24
CA LEU A 43 14.68 20.67 -25.71
C LEU A 43 13.80 19.59 -26.37
N HIS A 44 13.21 18.65 -25.62
CA HIS A 44 12.47 17.50 -26.17
C HIS A 44 13.23 16.72 -27.26
N LYS A 45 14.58 16.77 -27.24
CA LYS A 45 15.44 15.99 -28.13
C LYS A 45 15.92 14.74 -27.40
N ALA A 46 16.05 13.63 -28.13
CA ALA A 46 16.65 12.41 -27.60
C ALA A 46 18.10 12.71 -27.20
N LEU A 47 18.43 12.52 -25.93
CA LEU A 47 19.79 12.61 -25.42
C LEU A 47 20.46 11.26 -25.52
N ASP A 48 21.68 11.24 -26.05
CA ASP A 48 22.49 10.04 -26.20
C ASP A 48 23.43 9.83 -24.99
N LEU A 49 23.10 10.41 -23.83
CA LEU A 49 23.91 10.32 -22.61
C LEU A 49 23.73 8.98 -21.89
N SER A 50 22.49 8.58 -21.64
CA SER A 50 22.17 7.34 -20.93
C SER A 50 21.81 6.22 -21.90
N ARG A 51 22.78 5.34 -22.20
CA ARG A 51 22.58 4.14 -23.05
C ARG A 51 21.83 3.00 -22.36
N VAL A 52 21.60 3.09 -21.06
CA VAL A 52 20.95 2.04 -20.26
C VAL A 52 19.92 2.66 -19.33
N ALA A 53 18.69 2.16 -19.41
CA ALA A 53 17.64 2.40 -18.44
C ALA A 53 17.47 1.17 -17.53
N TYR A 54 17.14 1.40 -16.27
CA TYR A 54 16.80 0.39 -15.30
C TYR A 54 15.30 0.41 -15.10
N LEU A 55 14.66 -0.75 -15.13
CA LEU A 55 13.24 -0.91 -14.83
C LEU A 55 13.10 -1.88 -13.68
N GLU A 56 12.47 -1.42 -12.61
CA GLU A 56 12.16 -2.21 -11.43
C GLU A 56 10.65 -2.43 -11.35
N VAL A 57 10.26 -3.64 -10.93
CA VAL A 57 8.88 -3.95 -10.60
C VAL A 57 8.83 -4.22 -9.10
N ILE A 58 8.13 -3.36 -8.38
CA ILE A 58 8.14 -3.28 -6.92
C ILE A 58 6.77 -3.74 -6.41
N ASN A 59 6.75 -4.59 -5.39
CA ASN A 59 5.53 -5.03 -4.74
C ASN A 59 5.05 -4.01 -3.68
N THR A 60 3.90 -4.28 -3.06
CA THR A 60 3.32 -3.42 -2.01
C THR A 60 4.15 -3.31 -0.73
N ASN A 61 5.10 -4.22 -0.52
CA ASN A 61 6.06 -4.17 0.59
C ASN A 61 7.31 -3.35 0.25
N ASP A 62 7.29 -2.59 -0.84
CA ASP A 62 8.41 -1.79 -1.37
C ASP A 62 9.67 -2.64 -1.69
N VAL A 63 9.48 -3.92 -1.97
CA VAL A 63 10.55 -4.84 -2.39
C VAL A 63 10.54 -4.96 -3.91
N ALA A 64 11.68 -4.69 -4.54
CA ALA A 64 11.88 -4.90 -5.97
C ALA A 64 11.83 -6.40 -6.30
N ALA A 65 10.72 -6.86 -6.86
CA ALA A 65 10.52 -8.24 -7.31
C ALA A 65 11.34 -8.55 -8.56
N PHE A 66 11.53 -7.55 -9.44
CA PHE A 66 12.44 -7.63 -10.58
C PHE A 66 13.22 -6.36 -10.79
N GLN A 67 14.39 -6.50 -11.41
CA GLN A 67 15.16 -5.42 -11.99
C GLN A 67 15.68 -5.84 -13.37
N PHE A 68 15.42 -5.00 -14.38
CA PHE A 68 15.85 -5.19 -15.76
C PHE A 68 16.76 -4.05 -16.19
N LYS A 69 17.73 -4.36 -17.06
CA LYS A 69 18.56 -3.36 -17.76
C LYS A 69 18.13 -3.32 -19.22
N ILE A 70 17.76 -2.15 -19.71
CA ILE A 70 17.25 -1.93 -21.06
C ILE A 70 18.22 -1.05 -21.81
N GLU A 71 18.70 -1.55 -22.94
CA GLU A 71 19.50 -0.75 -23.87
C GLU A 71 18.62 0.33 -24.50
N MET A 72 19.07 1.58 -24.44
CA MET A 72 18.41 2.74 -25.01
C MET A 72 19.09 3.13 -26.32
N LYS A 73 18.32 3.20 -27.42
CA LYS A 73 18.78 3.64 -28.74
C LYS A 73 17.95 4.83 -29.19
N ASN A 74 18.60 5.93 -29.55
CA ASN A 74 17.93 7.18 -29.96
C ASN A 74 16.86 7.65 -28.95
N GLY A 75 17.15 7.54 -27.65
CA GLY A 75 16.23 7.94 -26.58
C GLY A 75 15.03 7.00 -26.37
N ALA A 76 15.01 5.81 -26.95
CA ALA A 76 13.95 4.82 -26.72
C ALA A 76 14.51 3.42 -26.46
N GLY A 77 13.80 2.64 -25.66
CA GLY A 77 14.09 1.24 -25.40
C GLY A 77 12.78 0.46 -25.26
N SER A 78 12.78 -0.83 -25.57
CA SER A 78 11.60 -1.68 -25.45
C SER A 78 11.99 -3.00 -24.82
N GLY A 79 11.03 -3.65 -24.17
CA GLY A 79 11.24 -4.97 -23.59
C GLY A 79 9.94 -5.62 -23.16
N SER A 80 10.09 -6.77 -22.54
CA SER A 80 8.98 -7.51 -21.96
C SER A 80 9.46 -8.33 -20.78
N PHE A 81 8.55 -8.63 -19.85
CA PHE A 81 8.78 -9.62 -18.80
C PHE A 81 7.52 -10.47 -18.59
N ALA A 82 7.72 -11.73 -18.24
CA ALA A 82 6.62 -12.62 -17.85
C ALA A 82 6.35 -12.45 -16.35
N ILE A 83 5.07 -12.33 -15.98
CA ILE A 83 4.63 -12.31 -14.59
C ILE A 83 4.66 -13.76 -14.07
N PRO A 84 5.43 -14.08 -13.02
CA PRO A 84 5.42 -15.39 -12.40
C PRO A 84 4.02 -15.80 -11.88
N PHE A 85 3.73 -17.10 -11.89
CA PHE A 85 2.45 -17.64 -11.40
C PHE A 85 2.26 -17.53 -9.89
N ASP A 86 3.33 -17.27 -9.12
CA ASP A 86 3.33 -17.15 -7.67
C ASP A 86 3.13 -15.71 -7.17
N TRP A 87 3.11 -14.72 -8.06
CA TRP A 87 2.84 -13.33 -7.71
C TRP A 87 1.41 -13.14 -7.19
N ASN A 88 1.26 -12.30 -6.17
CA ASN A 88 -0.02 -12.05 -5.53
C ASN A 88 -0.93 -11.17 -6.40
N THR A 89 -2.24 -11.31 -6.18
CA THR A 89 -3.20 -10.32 -6.67
C THR A 89 -2.95 -9.02 -5.92
N ASP A 90 -2.37 -8.03 -6.58
CA ASP A 90 -2.04 -6.73 -5.98
C ASP A 90 -1.71 -5.67 -7.04
N ASN A 91 -1.50 -4.43 -6.57
CA ASN A 91 -0.96 -3.33 -7.36
C ASN A 91 0.56 -3.28 -7.22
N TYR A 92 1.26 -3.41 -8.34
CA TYR A 92 2.72 -3.35 -8.42
C TYR A 92 3.16 -2.03 -9.03
N THR A 93 4.28 -1.48 -8.56
CA THR A 93 4.86 -0.24 -9.08
C THR A 93 5.98 -0.55 -10.04
N ILE A 94 5.86 -0.07 -11.28
CA ILE A 94 6.96 -0.02 -12.24
C ILE A 94 7.71 1.28 -12.00
N ARG A 95 8.94 1.18 -11.51
CA ARG A 95 9.87 2.30 -11.35
C ARG A 95 10.91 2.23 -12.46
N CYS A 96 11.18 3.37 -13.11
CA CYS A 96 12.18 3.42 -14.17
C CYS A 96 13.10 4.63 -14.04
N TYR A 97 14.40 4.41 -14.26
CA TYR A 97 15.42 5.43 -14.07
C TYR A 97 16.70 5.14 -14.86
N THR A 98 17.53 6.17 -15.06
CA THR A 98 18.90 6.02 -15.54
C THR A 98 19.87 6.17 -14.37
N ASN A 99 21.13 5.73 -14.54
CA ASN A 99 22.15 5.96 -13.51
C ASN A 99 22.45 7.46 -13.33
N TRP A 100 22.24 8.28 -14.36
CA TRP A 100 22.40 9.73 -14.29
C TRP A 100 21.32 10.39 -13.43
N MET A 101 20.07 9.93 -13.52
CA MET A 101 18.95 10.41 -12.69
C MET A 101 19.19 10.21 -11.20
N LYS A 102 20.00 9.21 -10.79
CA LYS A 102 20.37 9.00 -9.38
C LYS A 102 21.21 10.12 -8.77
N ASN A 103 21.82 10.97 -9.60
CA ASN A 103 22.60 12.12 -9.13
C ASN A 103 21.71 13.34 -8.80
N PHE A 104 20.40 13.24 -9.03
CA PHE A 104 19.39 14.24 -8.69
C PHE A 104 18.44 13.67 -7.61
N ASP A 105 17.61 14.51 -7.02
CA ASP A 105 16.64 14.07 -6.01
C ASP A 105 15.72 12.96 -6.54
N SER A 106 15.37 12.01 -5.66
CA SER A 106 14.57 10.82 -5.99
C SER A 106 13.15 11.14 -6.48
N ASP A 107 12.67 12.35 -6.24
CA ASP A 107 11.33 12.80 -6.62
C ASP A 107 11.12 12.88 -8.14
N PHE A 108 12.19 12.73 -8.92
CA PHE A 108 12.15 12.76 -10.39
C PHE A 108 12.11 11.37 -11.05
N LEU A 109 12.07 10.29 -10.27
CA LEU A 109 11.97 8.93 -10.82
C LEU A 109 10.56 8.69 -11.35
N PHE A 110 10.45 8.06 -12.52
CA PHE A 110 9.16 7.72 -13.09
C PHE A 110 8.60 6.50 -12.39
N GLU A 111 7.37 6.60 -11.90
CA GLU A 111 6.62 5.49 -11.34
C GLU A 111 5.26 5.34 -12.04
N LYS A 112 4.87 4.09 -12.30
CA LYS A 112 3.56 3.74 -12.83
C LYS A 112 3.06 2.48 -12.15
N THR A 113 1.83 2.51 -11.66
CA THR A 113 1.17 1.32 -11.10
C THR A 113 0.58 0.45 -12.20
N ILE A 114 0.74 -0.87 -12.07
CA ILE A 114 0.02 -1.90 -12.82
C ILE A 114 -0.70 -2.82 -11.84
N SER A 115 -1.88 -3.31 -12.22
CA SER A 115 -2.63 -4.28 -11.41
C SER A 115 -2.37 -5.69 -11.92
N ILE A 116 -2.05 -6.60 -11.02
CA ILE A 116 -1.85 -8.02 -11.33
C ILE A 116 -2.93 -8.81 -10.61
N ILE A 117 -3.61 -9.68 -11.34
CA ILE A 117 -4.66 -10.55 -10.81
C ILE A 117 -4.18 -11.99 -10.95
N ASN A 118 -4.02 -12.67 -9.82
CA ASN A 118 -3.73 -14.09 -9.79
C ASN A 118 -5.02 -14.89 -9.51
N PRO A 119 -5.63 -15.53 -10.51
CA PRO A 119 -6.84 -16.34 -10.30
C PRO A 119 -6.55 -17.67 -9.61
N PHE A 120 -5.29 -18.09 -9.54
CA PHE A 120 -4.86 -19.37 -8.96
C PHE A 120 -4.47 -19.25 -7.48
N LYS A 121 -4.34 -18.02 -6.96
CA LYS A 121 -4.06 -17.76 -5.55
C LYS A 121 -5.25 -17.01 -4.96
N ALA A 122 -5.83 -17.55 -3.89
CA ALA A 122 -6.83 -16.81 -3.13
C ALA A 122 -6.21 -15.46 -2.71
N PRO A 123 -6.96 -14.34 -2.80
CA PRO A 123 -6.45 -13.07 -2.32
C PRO A 123 -6.00 -13.28 -0.87
N GLU A 124 -4.72 -12.97 -0.59
CA GLU A 124 -4.26 -12.89 0.79
C GLU A 124 -5.15 -11.85 1.44
N GLN A 125 -6.06 -12.30 2.31
CA GLN A 125 -6.79 -11.39 3.15
C GLN A 125 -5.73 -10.72 4.01
N ASN A 126 -5.30 -9.52 3.59
CA ASN A 126 -4.84 -8.54 4.54
C ASN A 126 -6.04 -8.35 5.46
N ILE A 127 -6.07 -9.14 6.53
CA ILE A 127 -6.83 -8.82 7.72
C ILE A 127 -6.14 -7.55 8.21
N SER A 128 -6.45 -6.41 7.58
CA SER A 128 -6.41 -5.15 8.27
C SER A 128 -7.14 -5.45 9.56
N ALA A 129 -6.42 -5.53 10.66
CA ALA A 129 -7.05 -5.71 11.96
C ALA A 129 -8.03 -4.56 12.04
N ASN A 130 -9.33 -4.85 11.84
CA ASN A 130 -10.37 -3.84 11.87
C ASN A 130 -10.19 -3.17 13.22
N THR A 131 -9.68 -1.94 13.20
CA THR A 131 -9.35 -1.25 14.44
C THR A 131 -10.68 -0.85 15.01
N ILE A 132 -11.14 -1.61 16.00
CA ILE A 132 -12.40 -1.36 16.68
C ILE A 132 -12.12 -0.57 17.94
N HIS A 133 -12.94 0.44 18.18
CA HIS A 133 -12.92 1.20 19.42
C HIS A 133 -14.10 0.78 20.29
N ALA A 134 -13.80 0.17 21.44
CA ALA A 134 -14.79 -0.21 22.43
C ALA A 134 -14.70 0.69 23.66
N GLN A 135 -15.82 1.28 24.07
CA GLN A 135 -15.94 2.08 25.28
C GLN A 135 -17.02 1.48 26.19
N PHE A 136 -16.79 1.54 27.51
CA PHE A 136 -17.67 0.98 28.53
C PHE A 136 -18.05 2.05 29.55
N PHE A 137 -19.34 2.14 29.85
CA PHE A 137 -19.93 3.17 30.70
C PHE A 137 -20.74 2.50 31.83
N PRO A 138 -20.19 2.41 33.05
CA PRO A 138 -20.95 1.92 34.19
C PRO A 138 -22.01 2.95 34.59
N GLU A 139 -23.27 2.53 34.74
CA GLU A 139 -24.38 3.46 35.04
C GLU A 139 -24.24 4.14 36.42
N GLY A 140 -23.53 3.53 37.36
CA GLY A 140 -23.23 4.10 38.68
C GLY A 140 -21.93 4.93 38.73
N GLY A 141 -21.29 5.19 37.59
CA GLY A 141 -19.98 5.84 37.50
C GLY A 141 -18.80 4.95 37.88
N ASN A 142 -18.96 4.07 38.87
CA ASN A 142 -18.00 3.04 39.26
C ASN A 142 -18.67 1.67 39.32
N VAL A 143 -17.89 0.62 39.04
CA VAL A 143 -18.30 -0.78 39.21
C VAL A 143 -17.80 -1.25 40.58
N VAL A 144 -18.71 -1.58 41.49
CA VAL A 144 -18.37 -1.92 42.89
C VAL A 144 -18.41 -3.44 43.09
N ALA A 145 -17.36 -3.98 43.73
CA ALA A 145 -17.25 -5.41 44.05
C ALA A 145 -18.47 -5.94 44.82
N GLY A 146 -19.01 -7.07 44.38
CA GLY A 146 -20.19 -7.73 44.95
C GLY A 146 -21.53 -7.13 44.53
N ILE A 147 -21.55 -5.99 43.83
CA ILE A 147 -22.78 -5.30 43.43
C ILE A 147 -23.05 -5.52 41.94
N LYS A 148 -24.20 -6.12 41.63
CA LYS A 148 -24.69 -6.27 40.27
C LYS A 148 -24.89 -4.90 39.63
N SER A 149 -24.08 -4.58 38.63
CA SER A 149 -24.03 -3.28 37.97
C SER A 149 -24.30 -3.44 36.48
N LYS A 150 -25.04 -2.49 35.91
CA LYS A 150 -25.24 -2.42 34.47
C LYS A 150 -24.13 -1.58 33.84
N VAL A 151 -23.54 -2.13 32.77
CA VAL A 151 -22.48 -1.50 31.99
C VAL A 151 -22.99 -1.35 30.57
N ALA A 152 -23.17 -0.10 30.15
CA ALA A 152 -23.43 0.21 28.76
C ALA A 152 -22.11 0.14 27.98
N PHE A 153 -22.20 -0.18 26.69
CA PHE A 153 -21.04 -0.21 25.81
C PHE A 153 -21.37 0.46 24.48
N GLN A 154 -20.32 0.97 23.84
CA GLN A 154 -20.33 1.41 22.45
C GLN A 154 -19.12 0.82 21.74
N VAL A 155 -19.35 0.15 20.63
CA VAL A 155 -18.31 -0.41 19.77
C VAL A 155 -18.47 0.13 18.36
N VAL A 156 -17.43 0.77 17.85
CA VAL A 156 -17.39 1.40 16.53
C VAL A 156 -16.18 0.93 15.74
N ASP A 157 -16.27 1.01 14.41
CA ASP A 157 -15.14 0.85 13.51
C ASP A 157 -14.23 2.11 13.50
N GLU A 158 -13.21 2.08 12.64
CA GLU A 158 -12.27 3.18 12.41
C GLU A 158 -12.93 4.49 11.94
N ASN A 159 -14.14 4.42 11.37
CA ASN A 159 -14.91 5.56 10.90
C ASN A 159 -15.93 6.06 11.95
N GLY A 160 -15.96 5.45 13.14
CA GLY A 160 -16.92 5.76 14.18
C GLY A 160 -18.33 5.20 13.92
N GLN A 161 -18.49 4.30 12.94
CA GLN A 161 -19.76 3.64 12.67
C GLN A 161 -19.94 2.44 13.59
N GLY A 162 -21.10 2.36 14.24
CA GLY A 162 -21.43 1.26 15.14
C GLY A 162 -21.57 -0.07 14.42
N ILE A 163 -20.88 -1.09 14.91
CA ILE A 163 -20.82 -2.41 14.27
C ILE A 163 -21.66 -3.46 15.00
N ASP A 164 -22.09 -4.50 14.27
CA ASP A 164 -22.69 -5.69 14.87
C ASP A 164 -21.59 -6.69 15.28
N PHE A 165 -21.73 -7.33 16.44
CA PHE A 165 -20.69 -8.22 16.99
C PHE A 165 -21.22 -9.17 18.08
N LEU A 166 -20.43 -10.20 18.39
CA LEU A 166 -20.64 -11.06 19.55
C LEU A 166 -19.55 -10.78 20.60
N GLY A 167 -19.95 -10.32 21.78
CA GLY A 167 -19.05 -9.98 22.88
C GLY A 167 -19.12 -10.99 24.02
N CYS A 168 -18.02 -11.14 24.75
CA CYS A 168 -18.02 -11.82 26.04
C CYS A 168 -17.10 -11.14 27.04
N VAL A 169 -17.47 -11.19 28.32
CA VAL A 169 -16.65 -10.75 29.45
C VAL A 169 -16.00 -11.99 30.05
N LEU A 170 -14.69 -11.97 30.20
CA LEU A 170 -13.90 -13.07 30.75
C LEU A 170 -13.41 -12.73 32.16
N ASN A 171 -13.22 -13.75 33.00
CA ASN A 171 -12.50 -13.59 34.28
C ASN A 171 -10.98 -13.71 34.06
N GLU A 172 -10.20 -13.57 35.13
CA GLU A 172 -8.73 -13.74 35.10
C GLU A 172 -8.27 -15.15 34.70
N ARG A 173 -9.15 -16.16 34.83
CA ARG A 173 -8.92 -17.54 34.40
C ARG A 173 -9.36 -17.82 32.97
N ASN A 174 -9.77 -16.79 32.23
CA ASN A 174 -10.27 -16.87 30.86
C ASN A 174 -11.64 -17.59 30.72
N ASP A 175 -12.38 -17.75 31.83
CA ASP A 175 -13.74 -18.27 31.80
C ASP A 175 -14.74 -17.18 31.41
N THR A 176 -15.75 -17.54 30.61
CA THR A 176 -16.81 -16.62 30.23
C THR A 176 -17.76 -16.33 31.39
N ILE A 177 -17.84 -15.07 31.81
CA ILE A 177 -18.77 -14.59 32.82
C ILE A 177 -20.10 -14.17 32.18
N VAL A 178 -20.03 -13.41 31.09
CA VAL A 178 -21.20 -12.86 30.39
C VAL A 178 -20.96 -12.90 28.89
N LYS A 179 -22.01 -13.24 28.13
CA LYS A 179 -22.05 -13.03 26.67
C LYS A 179 -23.05 -11.92 26.36
N PHE A 180 -22.73 -11.06 25.40
CA PHE A 180 -23.57 -9.93 25.03
C PHE A 180 -23.46 -9.63 23.54
N THR A 181 -24.49 -8.96 23.02
CA THR A 181 -24.56 -8.50 21.63
C THR A 181 -25.06 -7.05 21.64
N PRO A 182 -24.67 -6.22 20.66
CA PRO A 182 -25.21 -4.88 20.54
C PRO A 182 -26.72 -4.92 20.30
N LEU A 183 -27.43 -3.94 20.83
CA LEU A 183 -28.86 -3.74 20.59
C LEU A 183 -29.08 -2.94 19.30
N LYS A 184 -28.34 -1.82 19.14
CA LYS A 184 -28.44 -0.95 17.95
C LYS A 184 -27.17 -0.13 17.79
N PHE A 185 -26.70 0.02 16.55
CA PHE A 185 -25.55 0.87 16.21
C PHE A 185 -24.31 0.60 17.08
N GLY A 186 -23.96 -0.67 17.29
CA GLY A 186 -22.82 -1.05 18.13
C GLY A 186 -22.96 -0.71 19.62
N MET A 187 -24.14 -0.25 20.05
CA MET A 187 -24.43 0.07 21.45
C MET A 187 -25.35 -0.97 22.08
N GLY A 188 -25.14 -1.20 23.36
CA GLY A 188 -25.98 -2.05 24.18
C GLY A 188 -25.58 -1.95 25.64
N HIS A 189 -26.05 -2.89 26.44
CA HIS A 189 -25.60 -3.02 27.81
C HIS A 189 -25.57 -4.49 28.22
N PHE A 190 -24.72 -4.80 29.18
CA PHE A 190 -24.77 -6.06 29.90
C PHE A 190 -24.80 -5.78 31.40
N THR A 191 -25.20 -6.79 32.17
CA THR A 191 -25.20 -6.69 33.63
C THR A 191 -24.18 -7.67 34.19
N PHE A 192 -23.31 -7.18 35.08
CA PHE A 192 -22.22 -7.94 35.65
C PHE A 192 -22.07 -7.60 37.14
N ALA A 193 -21.76 -8.60 37.95
CA ALA A 193 -21.41 -8.42 39.35
C ALA A 193 -19.92 -8.78 39.51
N PRO A 194 -19.01 -7.79 39.66
CA PRO A 194 -17.59 -8.05 39.93
C PRO A 194 -17.42 -8.87 41.21
N SER A 195 -16.66 -9.95 41.16
CA SER A 195 -16.14 -10.59 42.39
C SER A 195 -15.05 -9.69 43.00
N GLN A 196 -14.93 -9.67 44.33
CA GLN A 196 -13.78 -9.02 44.97
C GLN A 196 -12.49 -9.65 44.43
N ALA A 197 -11.51 -8.82 44.07
CA ALA A 197 -10.15 -9.28 43.85
C ALA A 197 -9.68 -9.97 45.13
N SER A 198 -9.23 -11.22 45.01
CA SER A 198 -8.66 -11.99 46.13
C SER A 198 -7.20 -11.62 46.32
#